data_AF-A0AAJ2KR96-F1
#
_entry.id   AF-A0AAJ2KR96-F1
#
_cell.length_a   1.000
_cell.length_b   1.000
_cell.length_c   1.000
_cell.angle_alpha   90.00
_cell.angle_beta   90.00
_cell.angle_gamma   90.00
#
_symmetry.space_group_name_H-M   'P 1'
#
loop_
_entity.id
_entity.type
_entity.pdbx_description
1 polymer ?
#
loop_
_entity_poly.entity_id
_entity_poly.type
_entity_poly.pdbx_seq_one_letter_code
_entity_poly.pdbx_strand_id
1 'polypeptide(L)'
;ALNAAGVKTEGLTDDQVWDAYNQQMQKNDGGGDQGQAQINSDAITAAVNLALKPLTDEISTLKSQLQANAESDLKTKRDAVKAKFSFMSEAAINSLAGDALNDLYSQCQTSTGLNPAFQGNGAQSEILNMEAPE
;
A
#
# COMPACT_ATOMS: atom_id res chain seq x y z
N ALA A 1 -23.23 -44.89 -6.88
CA ALA A 1 -24.28 -44.23 -6.08
C ALA A 1 -25.68 -44.61 -6.56
N LEU A 2 -26.01 -44.35 -7.83
CA LEU A 2 -27.33 -44.63 -8.41
C LEU A 2 -27.72 -46.10 -8.48
N ASN A 3 -26.84 -46.96 -9.00
CA ASN A 3 -27.06 -48.41 -9.00
C ASN A 3 -27.23 -48.99 -7.59
N ALA A 4 -26.55 -48.40 -6.59
CA ALA A 4 -26.68 -48.79 -5.18
C ALA A 4 -28.02 -48.35 -4.55
N ALA A 5 -28.68 -47.34 -5.12
CA ALA A 5 -30.04 -46.92 -4.77
C ALA A 5 -31.12 -47.60 -5.63
N GLY A 6 -30.75 -48.66 -6.38
CA GLY A 6 -31.68 -49.40 -7.23
C GLY A 6 -32.07 -48.70 -8.54
N VAL A 7 -31.44 -47.57 -8.86
CA VAL A 7 -31.63 -46.89 -10.15
C VAL A 7 -30.77 -47.58 -11.20
N LYS A 8 -31.39 -48.29 -12.14
CA LYS A 8 -30.67 -48.92 -13.27
C LYS A 8 -30.11 -47.83 -14.18
N THR A 9 -28.80 -47.66 -14.20
CA THR A 9 -28.13 -46.70 -15.10
C THR A 9 -27.86 -47.28 -16.49
N GLU A 10 -28.00 -48.59 -16.67
CA GLU A 10 -27.78 -49.26 -17.95
C GLU A 10 -28.91 -48.93 -18.94
N GLY A 11 -28.56 -48.24 -20.02
CA GLY A 11 -29.51 -47.78 -21.06
C GLY A 11 -29.96 -46.32 -20.93
N LEU A 12 -29.47 -45.60 -19.92
CA LEU A 12 -29.65 -44.14 -19.82
C LEU A 12 -28.52 -43.39 -20.51
N THR A 13 -28.85 -42.23 -21.07
CA THR A 13 -27.85 -41.26 -21.56
C THR A 13 -27.18 -40.55 -20.38
N ASP A 14 -25.96 -40.05 -20.58
CA ASP A 14 -25.18 -39.40 -19.52
C ASP A 14 -25.94 -38.27 -18.80
N ASP A 15 -26.76 -37.50 -19.53
CA ASP A 15 -27.61 -36.44 -18.96
C ASP A 15 -28.68 -37.00 -18.02
N GLN A 16 -29.30 -38.13 -18.38
CA GLN A 16 -30.32 -38.78 -17.54
C GLN A 16 -29.72 -39.40 -16.27
N VAL A 17 -28.46 -39.84 -16.34
CA VAL A 17 -27.72 -40.30 -15.16
C VAL A 17 -27.44 -39.12 -14.22
N TRP A 18 -27.08 -37.96 -14.76
CA TRP A 18 -26.87 -36.74 -13.97
C TRP A 18 -28.14 -36.27 -13.26
N ASP A 19 -29.28 -36.27 -13.97
CA ASP A 19 -30.58 -35.90 -13.41
C ASP A 19 -31.02 -36.87 -12.30
N ALA A 20 -30.83 -38.18 -12.52
CA ALA A 20 -31.16 -39.19 -11.53
C ALA A 20 -30.31 -39.04 -10.26
N TYR A 21 -29.02 -38.71 -10.41
CA TYR A 21 -28.12 -38.44 -9.28
C TYR A 21 -28.60 -37.23 -8.47
N ASN A 22 -28.90 -36.12 -9.12
CA ASN A 22 -29.39 -34.91 -8.46
C ASN A 22 -30.73 -35.17 -7.76
N GLN A 23 -31.61 -35.97 -8.36
CA GLN A 23 -32.90 -36.33 -7.76
C GLN A 23 -32.74 -37.27 -6.55
N GLN A 24 -31.76 -38.18 -6.58
CA GLN A 24 -31.42 -39.03 -5.44
C GLN A 24 -30.85 -38.21 -4.27
N MET A 25 -29.99 -37.24 -4.56
CA MET A 25 -29.42 -36.37 -3.53
C MET A 25 -30.50 -35.51 -2.86
N GLN A 26 -31.44 -34.96 -3.63
CA GLN A 26 -32.58 -34.21 -3.09
C GLN A 26 -33.53 -35.08 -2.23
N LYS A 27 -33.62 -36.39 -2.49
CA LYS A 27 -34.42 -37.31 -1.65
C LYS A 27 -33.77 -37.60 -0.30
N ASN A 28 -32.44 -37.57 -0.22
CA ASN A 28 -31.73 -37.69 1.05
C ASN A 28 -31.85 -36.42 1.92
N ASP A 29 -32.09 -35.25 1.33
CA ASP A 29 -32.34 -34.02 2.08
C ASP A 29 -33.76 -33.96 2.72
N GLY A 30 -34.66 -34.87 2.33
CA GLY A 30 -36.05 -34.92 2.85
C GLY A 30 -36.30 -35.99 3.92
N GLY A 31 -35.33 -36.87 4.20
CA GLY A 31 -35.43 -37.93 5.20
C GLY A 31 -34.33 -37.78 6.21
N GLY A 32 -34.64 -37.22 7.38
CA GLY A 32 -33.69 -36.82 8.41
C GLY A 32 -32.58 -37.85 8.67
N ASP A 33 -31.36 -37.49 8.27
CA ASP A 33 -30.13 -38.13 8.70
C ASP A 33 -29.52 -37.31 9.83
N GLN A 34 -29.36 -37.94 10.99
CA GLN A 34 -28.68 -37.40 12.16
C GLN A 34 -27.18 -37.32 11.85
N GLY A 35 -26.74 -36.30 11.11
CA GLY A 35 -25.33 -36.18 10.75
C GLY A 35 -24.89 -34.91 10.02
N GLN A 36 -25.76 -34.20 9.32
CA GLN A 36 -25.38 -32.94 8.69
C GLN A 36 -25.49 -31.80 9.70
N ALA A 37 -24.33 -31.29 10.14
CA ALA A 37 -24.25 -30.08 10.93
C ALA A 37 -25.00 -28.95 10.17
N GLN A 38 -26.16 -28.55 10.70
CA GLN A 38 -26.94 -27.45 10.16
C GLN A 38 -26.06 -26.19 10.21
N ILE A 39 -25.59 -25.72 9.04
CA ILE A 39 -24.72 -24.57 8.93
C ILE A 39 -25.49 -23.33 9.41
N ASN A 40 -25.06 -22.77 10.54
CA ASN A 40 -25.62 -21.53 11.07
C ASN A 40 -24.95 -20.34 10.38
N SER A 41 -25.49 -19.97 9.22
CA SER A 41 -24.99 -18.86 8.40
C SER A 41 -24.93 -17.52 9.14
N ASP A 42 -25.86 -17.27 10.08
CA ASP A 42 -25.88 -16.02 10.85
C ASP A 42 -24.70 -15.97 11.84
N ALA A 43 -24.42 -17.07 12.53
CA ALA A 43 -23.27 -17.18 13.43
C ALA A 43 -21.94 -17.07 12.68
N ILE A 44 -21.84 -17.66 11.49
CA ILE A 44 -20.67 -17.55 10.63
C ILE A 44 -20.50 -16.11 10.15
N THR A 45 -21.57 -15.46 9.68
CA THR A 45 -21.54 -14.07 9.22
C THR A 45 -21.12 -13.12 10.36
N ALA A 46 -21.66 -13.32 11.56
CA ALA A 46 -21.28 -12.54 12.75
C ALA A 46 -19.80 -12.74 13.11
N ALA A 47 -19.31 -13.99 13.12
CA ALA A 47 -17.92 -14.30 13.42
C ALA A 47 -16.96 -13.71 12.37
N VAL A 48 -17.31 -13.80 11.08
CA VAL A 48 -16.56 -13.21 9.98
C VAL A 48 -16.54 -11.69 10.09
N ASN A 49 -17.67 -11.04 10.36
CA ASN A 49 -17.73 -9.59 10.55
C ASN A 49 -16.89 -9.13 11.75
N LEU A 50 -16.92 -9.87 12.86
CA LEU A 50 -16.07 -9.60 14.03
C LEU A 50 -14.59 -9.73 13.68
N ALA A 51 -14.21 -10.73 12.88
CA ALA A 51 -12.83 -10.93 12.45
C ALA A 51 -12.36 -9.87 11.44
N LEU A 52 -13.24 -9.40 10.55
CA LEU A 52 -12.92 -8.39 9.53
C LEU A 52 -12.92 -6.95 10.06
N LYS A 53 -13.66 -6.68 11.13
CA LYS A 53 -13.75 -5.35 11.74
C LYS A 53 -12.36 -4.75 12.08
N PRO A 54 -11.47 -5.41 12.84
CA PRO A 54 -10.16 -4.83 13.16
C PRO A 54 -9.32 -4.54 11.90
N LEU A 55 -9.40 -5.40 10.88
CA LEU A 55 -8.71 -5.18 9.60
C LEU A 55 -9.26 -3.95 8.86
N THR A 56 -10.58 -3.76 8.88
CA THR A 56 -11.23 -2.61 8.25
C THR A 56 -10.87 -1.29 8.97
N ASP A 57 -10.84 -1.33 10.30
CA ASP A 57 -10.44 -0.20 11.15
C ASP A 57 -8.95 0.17 10.91
N GLU A 58 -8.07 -0.83 10.82
CA GLU A 58 -6.64 -0.63 10.54
C GLU A 58 -6.41 -0.08 9.12
N ILE A 59 -7.07 -0.63 8.09
CA ILE A 59 -7.01 -0.11 6.72
C ILE A 59 -7.45 1.35 6.66
N SER A 60 -8.51 1.71 7.38
CA SER A 60 -9.00 3.09 7.42
C SER A 60 -7.99 4.02 8.08
N THR A 61 -7.37 3.56 9.18
CA THR A 61 -6.30 4.28 9.88
C THR A 61 -5.08 4.49 8.98
N LEU A 62 -4.62 3.44 8.29
CA LEU A 62 -3.49 3.50 7.37
C LEU A 62 -3.76 4.44 6.19
N LYS A 63 -4.97 4.43 5.63
CA LYS A 63 -5.36 5.38 4.58
C LYS A 63 -5.25 6.82 5.06
N SER A 64 -5.75 7.11 6.26
CA SER A 64 -5.65 8.45 6.85
C SER A 64 -4.20 8.87 7.09
N GLN A 65 -3.36 7.98 7.61
CA GLN A 65 -1.93 8.25 7.84
C GLN A 65 -1.18 8.47 6.52
N LEU A 66 -1.48 7.68 5.48
CA LEU A 66 -0.87 7.83 4.17
C LEU A 66 -1.21 9.19 3.54
N GLN A 67 -2.47 9.63 3.65
CA GLN A 67 -2.91 10.95 3.19
C GLN A 67 -2.19 12.06 3.97
N ALA A 68 -2.21 12.00 5.30
CA ALA A 68 -1.54 12.99 6.14
C ALA A 68 -0.02 13.07 5.87
N ASN A 69 0.64 11.93 5.64
CA ASN A 69 2.06 11.89 5.30
C ASN A 69 2.33 12.51 3.93
N ALA A 70 1.50 12.22 2.92
CA ALA A 70 1.64 12.81 1.59
C ALA A 70 1.44 14.34 1.61
N GLU A 71 0.45 14.83 2.37
CA GLU A 71 0.21 16.25 2.57
C GLU A 71 1.36 16.93 3.31
N SER A 72 1.89 16.28 4.36
CA SER A 72 3.03 16.77 5.13
C SER A 72 4.29 16.87 4.29
N ASP A 73 4.67 15.83 3.54
CA ASP A 73 5.84 15.83 2.64
C ASP A 73 5.75 16.95 1.61
N LEU A 74 4.58 17.07 0.98
CA LEU A 74 4.32 18.10 -0.02
C LEU A 74 4.37 19.51 0.59
N LYS A 75 3.87 19.71 1.81
CA LYS A 75 4.02 20.97 2.54
C LYS A 75 5.49 21.27 2.84
N THR A 76 6.25 20.31 3.36
CA THR A 76 7.67 20.46 3.65
C THR A 76 8.46 20.86 2.40
N LYS A 77 8.19 20.22 1.26
CA LYS A 77 8.84 20.56 -0.01
C LYS A 77 8.53 21.97 -0.47
N ARG A 78 7.25 22.37 -0.44
CA ARG A 78 6.83 23.72 -0.83
C ARG A 78 7.37 24.78 0.10
N ASP A 79 7.41 24.54 1.40
CA ASP A 79 7.95 25.49 2.37
C ASP A 79 9.46 25.71 2.16
N ALA A 80 10.21 24.64 1.87
CA ALA A 80 11.63 24.76 1.53
C ALA A 80 11.86 25.53 0.22
N VAL A 81 11.06 25.25 -0.81
CA VAL A 81 11.08 26.00 -2.08
C VAL A 81 10.74 27.46 -1.83
N LYS A 82 9.71 27.76 -1.05
CA LYS A 82 9.33 29.13 -0.68
C LYS A 82 10.46 29.87 0.03
N ALA A 83 11.14 29.20 0.95
CA ALA A 83 12.25 29.79 1.71
C ALA A 83 13.45 30.11 0.80
N LYS A 84 13.78 29.23 -0.15
CA LYS A 84 14.91 29.41 -1.07
C LYS A 84 14.61 30.39 -2.21
N PHE A 85 13.38 30.36 -2.74
CA PHE A 85 12.92 31.11 -3.90
C PHE A 85 11.86 32.14 -3.51
N SER A 86 12.23 33.10 -2.67
CA SER A 86 11.31 34.11 -2.10
C SER A 86 10.62 35.02 -3.12
N PHE A 87 11.08 35.05 -4.37
CA PHE A 87 10.44 35.78 -5.46
C PHE A 87 9.25 35.03 -6.08
N MET A 88 9.12 33.72 -5.85
CA MET A 88 8.00 32.93 -6.36
C MET A 88 6.75 33.17 -5.50
N SER A 89 5.60 33.37 -6.16
CA SER A 89 4.33 33.49 -5.45
C SER A 89 3.88 32.13 -4.88
N GLU A 90 3.07 32.17 -3.82
CA GLU A 90 2.48 30.96 -3.24
C GLU A 90 1.66 30.17 -4.26
N ALA A 91 0.97 30.85 -5.17
CA ALA A 91 0.23 30.21 -6.25
C ALA A 91 1.14 29.44 -7.21
N ALA A 92 2.30 30.00 -7.56
CA ALA A 92 3.28 29.31 -8.41
C ALA A 92 3.86 28.08 -7.69
N ILE A 93 4.21 28.20 -6.41
CA ILE A 93 4.74 27.09 -5.60
C ILE A 93 3.69 25.99 -5.41
N ASN A 94 2.43 26.36 -5.16
CA ASN A 94 1.34 25.39 -5.01
C ASN A 94 0.99 24.66 -6.32
N SER A 95 1.29 25.27 -7.46
CA SER A 95 1.13 24.64 -8.78
C SER A 95 2.23 23.61 -9.08
N LEU A 96 3.34 23.63 -8.33
CA LEU A 96 4.38 22.61 -8.45
C LEU A 96 3.92 21.29 -7.82
N ALA A 97 4.11 20.22 -8.57
CA ALA A 97 3.84 18.85 -8.16
C ALA A 97 4.81 17.89 -8.86
N GLY A 98 4.88 16.66 -8.35
CA GLY A 98 5.71 15.60 -8.95
C GLY A 98 7.18 15.99 -9.06
N ASP A 99 7.80 15.64 -10.19
CA ASP A 99 9.23 15.82 -10.43
C ASP A 99 9.66 17.28 -10.37
N ALA A 100 8.87 18.21 -10.90
CA ALA A 100 9.20 19.63 -10.87
C ALA A 100 9.34 20.17 -9.43
N LEU A 101 8.47 19.72 -8.51
CA LEU A 101 8.59 20.07 -7.09
C LEU A 101 9.81 19.41 -6.46
N ASN A 102 10.08 18.15 -6.80
CA ASN A 102 11.22 17.39 -6.26
C ASN A 102 12.56 17.99 -6.72
N ASP A 103 12.67 18.37 -8.00
CA ASP A 103 13.87 19.00 -8.58
C ASP A 103 14.16 20.33 -7.89
N LEU A 104 13.15 21.18 -7.72
CA LEU A 104 13.32 22.47 -7.04
C LEU A 104 13.62 22.28 -5.55
N TYR A 105 12.98 21.30 -4.90
CA TYR A 105 13.26 20.94 -3.52
C TYR A 105 14.71 20.46 -3.32
N SER A 106 15.28 19.71 -4.28
CA SER A 106 16.68 19.27 -4.20
C SER A 106 17.66 20.44 -4.12
N GLN A 107 17.33 21.57 -4.77
CA GLN A 107 18.12 22.81 -4.74
C GLN A 107 17.96 23.61 -3.44
N CYS A 108 17.00 23.25 -2.60
CA CYS A 108 16.80 23.86 -1.29
C CYS A 108 17.73 23.27 -0.22
N GLN A 109 18.31 22.09 -0.46
CA GLN A 109 19.29 21.49 0.42
C GLN A 109 20.58 22.31 0.36
N THR A 110 20.82 23.14 1.37
CA THR A 110 22.12 23.79 1.53
C THR A 110 23.07 22.77 2.12
N SER A 111 24.05 22.32 1.32
CA SER A 111 25.22 21.64 1.86
C SER A 111 25.88 22.61 2.84
N THR A 112 25.68 22.39 4.14
CA THR A 112 26.51 23.05 5.15
C THR A 112 27.91 22.51 4.93
N GLY A 113 28.75 23.29 4.25
CA GLY A 113 30.16 22.97 4.11
C GLY A 113 30.73 22.64 5.48
N LEU A 114 31.48 21.53 5.57
CA LEU A 114 32.21 21.14 6.77
C LEU A 114 32.87 22.37 7.38
N ASN A 115 32.40 22.78 8.56
CA ASN A 115 32.87 23.85 9.45
C ASN A 115 33.67 25.01 8.79
N PRO A 116 33.23 26.28 8.86
CA PRO A 116 33.97 27.45 8.35
C PRO A 116 35.47 27.49 8.69
N ALA A 117 35.88 26.83 9.79
CA ALA A 117 37.29 26.59 10.14
C ALA A 117 38.16 25.96 9.03
N PHE A 118 37.58 25.24 8.07
CA PHE A 118 38.32 24.59 6.97
C PHE A 118 38.41 25.44 5.69
N GLN A 119 37.75 26.60 5.62
CA GLN A 119 37.78 27.47 4.44
C GLN A 119 38.95 28.47 4.46
N GLY A 120 39.76 28.51 5.53
CA GLY A 120 40.80 29.52 5.75
C GLY A 120 42.25 29.15 5.39
N ASN A 121 42.59 27.87 5.14
CA ASN A 121 44.01 27.46 5.04
C ASN A 121 44.51 27.04 3.64
N GLY A 122 43.76 27.32 2.58
CA GLY A 122 44.14 26.94 1.22
C GLY A 122 45.11 27.89 0.50
N ALA A 123 45.50 29.03 1.10
CA ALA A 123 46.24 30.09 0.40
C ALA A 123 47.40 30.71 1.18
N GLN A 124 48.04 29.96 2.09
CA GLN A 124 49.30 30.36 2.71
C GLN A 124 50.26 29.18 2.79
N SER A 125 50.57 28.57 1.65
CA SER A 125 51.93 28.08 1.45
C SER A 125 52.70 29.27 0.89
N GLU A 126 53.50 29.92 1.73
CA GLU A 126 54.52 30.89 1.36
C GLU A 126 55.48 30.25 0.33
N ILE A 127 55.04 30.23 -0.92
CA ILE A 127 55.90 30.19 -2.09
C ILE A 127 56.46 31.60 -2.20
N LEU A 128 57.79 31.69 -2.10
CA LEU A 128 58.66 32.86 -2.37
C LEU A 128 58.88 33.81 -1.17
N ASN A 129 59.91 33.54 -0.36
CA ASN A 129 60.87 34.58 0.04
C ASN A 129 62.17 33.99 0.65
N MET A 130 62.81 33.03 -0.03
CA MET A 130 64.19 32.66 0.28
C MET A 130 65.12 33.43 -0.66
N GLU A 131 65.28 34.72 -0.36
CA GLU A 131 66.27 35.59 -0.99
C GLU A 131 67.64 35.23 -0.39
N ALA A 132 68.52 34.68 -1.22
CA ALA A 132 69.90 34.38 -0.86
C ALA A 132 70.72 35.68 -0.88
N PRO A 133 71.42 36.06 0.20
CA PRO A 133 72.46 37.07 0.13
C PRO A 133 73.83 36.44 -0.16
N GLU A 134 74.57 37.09 -1.05
CA GLU A 134 75.98 36.84 -1.39
C GLU A 134 76.95 37.04 -0.21
#